data_AF-A0A9P6AJN7-F1
#
_entry.id   AF-A0A9P6AJN7-F1
#
_cell.length_a   1.000
_cell.length_b   1.000
_cell.length_c   1.000
_cell.angle_alpha   90.00
_cell.angle_beta   90.00
_cell.angle_gamma   90.00
#
_symmetry.space_group_name_H-M   'P 1'
#
loop_
_entity.id
_entity.type
_entity.pdbx_description
1 polymer ?
#
loop_
_entity_poly.entity_id
_entity_poly.type
_entity_poly.pdbx_seq_one_letter_code
_entity_poly.pdbx_strand_id
1 'polypeptide(L)'
;LFGSSFVHAVHMDWRGEPVVFFVFSDLSVRLEGYFCLRYRFFDLFRQVRTVGSNDVPVAAELYSGGFVIYSTKEFPGLQASTPLTKHLSRWGVRVNLREGERRR
;
A
#
# COMPACT_ATOMS: atom_id res chain seq x y z
N LEU A 1 10.03 -2.98 -9.11
CA LEU A 1 9.21 -2.14 -8.21
C LEU A 1 10.14 -1.14 -7.53
N PHE A 2 9.75 0.12 -7.47
CA PHE A 2 10.52 1.21 -6.84
C PHE A 2 9.64 1.93 -5.80
N GLY A 3 10.26 2.73 -4.94
CA GLY A 3 9.60 3.42 -3.83
C GLY A 3 9.67 2.62 -2.54
N SER A 4 8.67 2.81 -1.68
CA SER A 4 8.58 2.22 -0.36
C SER A 4 7.96 0.82 -0.39
N SER A 5 8.79 -0.22 -0.29
CA SER A 5 8.35 -1.63 -0.26
C SER A 5 8.05 -2.17 1.15
N PHE A 6 8.32 -1.38 2.19
CA PHE A 6 8.03 -1.69 3.58
C PHE A 6 7.34 -0.51 4.24
N VAL A 7 6.34 -0.80 5.07
CA VAL A 7 5.59 0.21 5.83
C VAL A 7 5.28 -0.33 7.21
N HIS A 8 5.20 0.56 8.19
CA HIS A 8 4.76 0.22 9.54
C HIS A 8 3.23 0.26 9.65
N ALA A 9 2.72 -0.43 10.67
CA ALA A 9 1.31 -0.40 11.03
C ALA A 9 0.90 1.01 11.47
N VAL A 10 -0.26 1.47 11.01
CA VAL A 10 -0.90 2.71 11.46
C VAL A 10 -2.23 2.36 12.10
N HIS A 11 -2.39 2.68 13.38
CA HIS A 11 -3.64 2.49 14.11
C HIS A 11 -4.50 3.75 13.99
N MET A 12 -5.76 3.60 13.60
CA MET A 12 -6.71 4.72 13.50
C MET A 12 -8.16 4.24 13.52
N ASP A 13 -9.09 5.14 13.80
CA ASP A 13 -10.52 4.85 13.67
C ASP A 13 -10.99 4.96 12.22
N TRP A 14 -11.72 3.96 11.75
CA TRP A 14 -12.39 3.97 10.46
C TRP A 14 -13.83 3.50 10.62
N ARG A 15 -14.79 4.38 10.28
CA ARG A 15 -16.24 4.11 10.42
C ARG A 15 -16.69 3.74 11.84
N GLY A 16 -16.03 4.32 12.85
CA GLY A 16 -16.34 4.10 14.26
C GLY A 16 -15.64 2.90 14.89
N GLU A 17 -14.85 2.15 14.11
CA GLU A 17 -14.10 0.99 14.60
C GLU A 17 -12.59 1.24 14.56
N PRO A 18 -11.83 0.79 15.56
CA PRO A 18 -10.37 0.84 15.54
C PRO A 18 -9.82 -0.15 14.50
N VAL A 19 -8.96 0.33 13.61
CA VAL A 19 -8.38 -0.44 12.51
C VAL A 19 -6.87 -0.21 12.42
N VAL A 20 -6.14 -1.28 12.04
CA VAL A 20 -4.73 -1.20 11.68
C VAL A 20 -4.59 -1.20 10.16
N PHE A 21 -3.99 -0.15 9.61
CA PHE A 21 -3.69 -0.02 8.19
C PHE A 21 -2.20 -0.17 7.91
N PHE A 22 -1.88 -0.71 6.74
CA PHE A 22 -0.54 -0.69 6.14
C PHE A 22 -0.65 0.07 4.82
N VAL A 23 -0.15 1.30 4.78
CA VAL A 23 -0.41 2.23 3.67
C VAL A 23 0.82 2.41 2.79
N PHE A 24 0.76 1.87 1.58
CA PHE A 24 1.82 2.02 0.58
C PHE A 24 1.50 3.19 -0.37
N SER A 25 1.89 4.40 0.02
CA SER A 25 1.60 5.63 -0.73
C SER A 25 2.61 5.94 -1.84
N ASP A 26 3.76 5.27 -1.83
CA ASP A 26 4.90 5.50 -2.71
C ASP A 26 5.34 4.18 -3.35
N LEU A 27 4.65 3.79 -4.42
CA LEU A 27 4.98 2.64 -5.24
C LEU A 27 5.05 3.06 -6.71
N SER A 28 6.08 2.59 -7.41
CA SER A 28 6.26 2.85 -8.84
C SER A 28 6.75 1.61 -9.58
N VAL A 29 6.19 1.36 -10.76
CA VAL A 29 6.56 0.27 -11.66
C VAL A 29 6.96 0.87 -13.01
N ARG A 30 8.11 0.47 -13.55
CA ARG A 30 8.64 1.02 -14.81
C ARG A 30 8.24 0.22 -16.04
N LEU A 31 7.89 -1.05 -15.87
CA LEU A 31 7.54 -1.94 -16.96
C LEU A 31 6.03 -1.88 -17.18
N GLU A 32 5.63 -1.70 -18.44
CA GLU A 32 4.25 -1.78 -18.87
C GLU A 32 3.74 -3.22 -18.76
N GLY A 33 2.43 -3.38 -18.51
CA GLY A 33 1.79 -4.70 -18.43
C GLY A 33 0.87 -4.89 -17.23
N TYR A 34 0.47 -6.14 -17.01
CA TYR A 34 -0.46 -6.55 -15.95
C TYR A 34 0.31 -7.14 -14.78
N PHE A 35 0.04 -6.63 -13.58
CA PHE A 35 0.73 -7.03 -12.35
C PHE A 35 -0.27 -7.24 -11.22
N CYS A 36 0.17 -7.93 -10.18
CA CYS A 36 -0.46 -7.91 -8.87
C CYS A 36 0.61 -7.62 -7.81
N LEU A 37 0.22 -6.95 -6.73
CA LEU A 37 1.03 -6.79 -5.54
C LEU A 37 0.84 -8.00 -4.62
N ARG A 38 1.95 -8.50 -4.09
CA ARG A 38 2.01 -9.49 -3.01
C ARG A 38 2.40 -8.79 -1.71
N TYR A 39 1.49 -8.78 -0.75
CA TYR A 39 1.72 -8.22 0.58
C TYR A 39 2.14 -9.33 1.54
N ARG A 40 3.17 -9.07 2.34
CA ARG A 40 3.64 -9.99 3.38
C ARG A 40 3.71 -9.25 4.70
N PHE A 41 3.10 -9.83 5.72
CA PHE A 41 3.10 -9.32 7.07
C PHE A 41 4.16 -10.04 7.91
N PHE A 42 4.92 -9.25 8.65
CA PHE A 42 5.97 -9.72 9.54
C PHE A 42 5.74 -9.14 10.92
N ASP A 43 5.82 -9.98 11.94
CA ASP A 43 5.89 -9.55 13.33
C ASP A 43 7.35 -9.65 13.78
N LEU A 44 8.01 -8.50 13.86
CA LEU A 44 9.44 -8.41 14.18
C LEU A 44 9.74 -8.76 15.64
N PHE A 45 8.74 -8.69 16.53
CA PHE A 45 8.90 -8.96 17.96
C PHE A 45 8.49 -10.38 18.35
N ARG A 46 7.84 -11.10 17.43
CA ARG A 46 7.54 -12.51 17.61
C ARG A 46 8.84 -13.31 17.59
N GLN A 47 9.38 -13.54 18.78
CA GLN A 47 10.60 -14.33 18.97
C GLN A 47 10.31 -15.79 18.64
N VAL A 48 10.56 -16.19 17.40
CA VAL A 48 10.64 -17.61 17.05
C VAL A 48 12.00 -18.09 17.53
N ARG A 49 12.01 -18.76 18.69
CA ARG A 49 13.20 -19.43 19.22
C ARG A 49 13.50 -20.68 18.40
N THR A 50 13.88 -20.51 17.14
CA THR A 50 14.56 -21.55 16.37
C THR A 50 16.05 -21.41 16.62
N VAL A 51 16.64 -22.42 17.26
CA VAL A 51 18.09 -22.47 17.52
C VAL A 51 18.84 -22.30 16.20
N GLY A 52 19.54 -21.18 16.04
CA GLY A 52 20.42 -20.92 14.90
C GLY A 52 19.87 -20.07 13.76
N SER A 53 18.63 -19.55 13.81
CA SER A 53 18.12 -18.61 12.80
C SER A 53 17.55 -17.33 13.42
N ASN A 54 17.97 -16.18 12.88
CA ASN A 54 17.41 -14.85 13.19
C ASN A 54 16.31 -14.44 12.19
N ASP A 55 15.76 -15.39 11.44
CA ASP A 55 14.79 -15.11 10.38
C ASP A 55 13.41 -14.82 10.98
N VAL A 56 12.81 -13.70 10.56
CA VAL A 56 11.42 -13.39 10.89
C VAL A 56 10.51 -14.10 9.89
N PRO A 57 9.66 -15.06 10.33
CA PRO A 57 8.77 -15.74 9.41
C PRO A 57 7.68 -14.80 8.86
N VAL A 58 7.20 -15.12 7.67
CA VAL A 58 5.99 -14.46 7.11
C VAL A 58 4.79 -14.93 7.92
N ALA A 59 4.18 -14.01 8.68
CA ALA A 59 3.04 -14.33 9.54
C ALA A 59 1.72 -14.38 8.76
N ALA A 60 1.60 -13.61 7.68
CA ALA A 60 0.50 -13.68 6.73
C ALA A 60 0.94 -13.17 5.35
N GLU A 61 0.28 -13.66 4.29
CA GLU A 61 0.49 -13.21 2.91
C GLU A 61 -0.86 -12.99 2.21
N LEU A 62 -0.92 -12.01 1.32
CA LEU A 62 -2.09 -11.69 0.51
C LEU A 62 -1.66 -11.21 -0.88
N TYR A 63 -2.42 -11.58 -1.92
CA TYR A 63 -2.29 -11.00 -3.26
C TYR A 63 -3.44 -10.02 -3.52
N SER A 64 -3.12 -8.87 -4.08
CA SER A 64 -4.11 -7.91 -4.59
C SER A 64 -4.81 -8.43 -5.86
N GLY A 65 -5.90 -7.76 -6.22
CA GLY A 65 -6.40 -7.81 -7.60
C GLY A 65 -5.37 -7.30 -8.60
N GLY A 66 -5.51 -7.73 -9.86
CA GLY A 66 -4.65 -7.28 -10.94
C GLY A 66 -4.79 -5.78 -11.23
N PHE A 67 -3.70 -5.15 -11.64
CA PHE A 67 -3.67 -3.76 -12.10
C PHE A 67 -2.76 -3.63 -13.33
N VAL A 68 -2.97 -2.56 -14.11
CA VAL A 68 -2.27 -2.31 -15.37
C VAL A 68 -1.32 -1.13 -15.22
N ILE A 69 -0.09 -1.30 -15.70
CA ILE A 69 0.83 -0.21 -15.97
C ILE A 69 0.71 0.14 -17.45
N TYR A 70 0.15 1.32 -17.71
CA TYR A 70 -0.07 1.83 -19.05
C TYR A 70 1.17 2.53 -19.59
N SER A 71 1.29 2.52 -20.92
CA SER A 71 2.16 3.45 -21.64
C SER A 71 1.71 4.91 -21.42
N THR A 72 2.59 5.86 -21.73
CA THR A 72 2.26 7.30 -21.63
C THR A 72 1.05 7.67 -22.51
N LYS A 73 0.84 6.97 -23.63
CA LYS A 73 -0.25 7.26 -24.59
C LYS A 73 -1.59 6.69 -24.16
N GLU A 74 -1.59 5.53 -23.52
CA GLU A 74 -2.81 4.80 -23.13
C GLU A 74 -3.23 5.10 -21.69
N PHE A 75 -2.44 5.89 -20.96
CA PHE A 75 -2.70 6.21 -19.57
C PHE A 75 -4.04 6.95 -19.41
N PRO A 76 -5.03 6.37 -18.70
CA PRO A 76 -6.37 6.96 -18.58
C PRO A 76 -6.42 8.16 -17.63
N GLY A 77 -5.26 8.66 -17.17
CA GLY A 77 -5.18 9.68 -16.15
C GLY A 77 -5.40 9.13 -14.75
N LEU A 78 -5.29 10.04 -13.78
CA LEU A 78 -5.34 9.71 -12.37
C LEU A 78 -6.72 10.06 -11.82
N GLN A 79 -7.33 9.08 -11.15
CA GLN A 79 -8.63 9.25 -10.53
C GLN A 79 -8.56 10.13 -9.27
N ALA A 80 -9.70 10.69 -8.89
CA ALA A 80 -9.85 11.40 -7.63
C ALA A 80 -9.61 10.46 -6.43
N SER A 81 -9.10 11.02 -5.34
CA SER A 81 -8.85 10.26 -4.12
C SER A 81 -10.13 9.67 -3.55
N THR A 82 -10.08 8.39 -3.19
CA THR A 82 -11.18 7.68 -2.54
C THR A 82 -11.51 8.28 -1.16
N PRO A 83 -12.71 8.01 -0.60
CA PRO A 83 -13.03 8.40 0.77
C PRO A 83 -12.00 7.90 1.80
N LEU A 84 -11.49 6.67 1.62
CA LEU A 84 -10.45 6.12 2.49
C LEU A 84 -9.15 6.92 2.40
N THR A 85 -8.68 7.25 1.18
CA THR A 85 -7.48 8.08 1.00
C THR A 85 -7.62 9.46 1.64
N LYS A 86 -8.80 10.09 1.50
CA LYS A 86 -9.09 11.39 2.15
C LYS A 86 -9.06 11.28 3.67
N HIS A 87 -9.62 10.21 4.22
CA HIS A 87 -9.60 9.94 5.67
C HIS A 87 -8.17 9.70 6.19
N LEU A 88 -7.38 8.88 5.50
CA LEU A 88 -5.97 8.63 5.82
C LEU A 88 -5.18 9.94 5.91
N SER A 89 -5.38 10.84 4.94
CA SER A 89 -4.73 12.16 4.96
C SER A 89 -5.15 13.02 6.14
N ARG A 90 -6.43 12.99 6.54
CA ARG A 90 -6.92 13.74 7.71
C ARG A 90 -6.29 13.23 9.01
N TRP A 91 -5.96 11.94 9.06
CA TRP A 91 -5.23 11.30 10.15
C TRP A 91 -3.70 11.48 10.07
N GLY A 92 -3.20 12.31 9.16
CA GLY A 92 -1.77 12.62 9.06
C GLY A 92 -0.93 11.56 8.33
N VAL A 93 -1.56 10.53 7.76
CA VAL A 93 -0.85 9.57 6.91
C VAL A 93 -0.47 10.27 5.60
N ARG A 94 0.81 10.18 5.23
CA ARG A 94 1.31 10.75 3.97
C ARG A 94 0.71 10.00 2.79
N VAL A 95 -0.26 10.61 2.12
CA VAL A 95 -0.90 10.08 0.91
C VAL A 95 -1.04 11.18 -0.13
N ASN A 96 -1.09 10.80 -1.40
CA ASN A 96 -1.30 11.74 -2.51
C ASN A 96 -2.81 12.04 -2.66
N LEU A 97 -3.23 13.25 -2.29
CA LEU A 97 -4.62 13.70 -2.46
C LEU A 97 -4.87 14.33 -3.84
N ARG A 98 -6.02 14.00 -4.42
CA ARG A 98 -6.54 14.52 -5.69
C ARG A 98 -8.03 14.75 -5.58
N GLU A 99 -8.47 15.99 -5.79
CA GLU A 99 -9.86 16.39 -5.58
C GLU A 99 -10.76 16.20 -6.82
N GLY A 100 -10.19 16.11 -8.02
CA GLY A 100 -10.93 15.86 -9.27
C GLY A 100 -10.02 15.85 -10.50
N GLU A 101 -10.57 15.49 -11.66
CA GLU A 101 -9.87 15.58 -12.95
C GLU A 101 -9.42 17.02 -13.18
N ARG A 102 -8.11 17.23 -13.24
CA ARG A 102 -7.55 18.47 -13.78
C ARG A 102 -7.77 18.42 -15.29
N ARG A 103 -8.96 18.83 -15.75
CA ARG A 103 -9.20 19.11 -17.16
C ARG A 103 -8.14 20.14 -17.59
N ARG A 104 -7.26 19.72 -18.50
CA ARG A 104 -6.42 20.65 -19.26
C ARG A 104 -7.28 21.32 -20.31
#